data_AF-A0A327Z5Z7-F1
#
_entry.id   AF-A0A327Z5Z7-F1
#
_cell.length_a   1.000
_cell.length_b   1.000
_cell.length_c   1.000
_cell.angle_alpha   90.00
_cell.angle_beta   90.00
_cell.angle_gamma   90.00
#
_symmetry.space_group_name_H-M   'P 1'
#
loop_
_entity.id
_entity.type
_entity.pdbx_description
1 polymer ?
#
loop_
_entity_poly.entity_id
_entity_poly.type
_entity_poly.pdbx_seq_one_letter_code
_entity_poly.pdbx_strand_id
1 'polypeptide(L)'
;MTVPLGDQGHIEADIRAMEKIAARLADSVERDYTPRAITVSDTLLTQLTGDATFTELDLFVHAHAQAQEVTLRNVCDYADGTWGLAAAARAAGALYAESDANAQAVLGGQAAPGRPAAPG
;
A
#
# COMPACT_ATOMS: atom_id res chain seq x y z
N MET A 1 21.72 -23.43 15.55
CA MET A 1 20.47 -22.98 16.19
C MET A 1 19.37 -23.19 15.16
N THR A 2 18.61 -24.28 15.29
CA THR A 2 17.57 -24.67 14.32
C THR A 2 16.32 -23.84 14.59
N VAL A 3 15.95 -22.97 13.66
CA VAL A 3 14.64 -22.30 13.70
C VAL A 3 13.58 -23.41 13.56
N PRO A 4 12.63 -23.54 14.52
CA PRO A 4 11.64 -24.61 14.46
C PRO A 4 10.74 -24.42 13.23
N LEU A 5 10.43 -25.51 12.53
CA LEU A 5 9.61 -25.54 11.29
C LEU A 5 8.25 -24.81 11.40
N GLY A 6 7.72 -24.62 12.61
CA GLY A 6 6.52 -23.81 12.84
C GLY A 6 6.73 -22.33 12.51
N ASP A 7 7.90 -21.77 12.82
CA ASP A 7 8.21 -20.35 12.67
C ASP A 7 8.36 -19.95 11.19
N GLN A 8 8.94 -20.83 10.36
CA GLN A 8 9.06 -20.64 8.91
C GLN A 8 7.67 -20.57 8.24
N GLY A 9 6.73 -21.43 8.69
CA GLY A 9 5.36 -21.44 8.18
C GLY A 9 4.55 -20.19 8.58
N HIS A 10 4.84 -19.61 9.74
CA HIS A 10 4.21 -18.37 10.20
C HIS A 10 4.73 -17.15 9.42
N ILE A 11 6.04 -17.07 9.15
CA ILE A 11 6.63 -16.00 8.35
C ILE A 11 6.05 -16.00 6.93
N GLU A 12 5.96 -17.17 6.27
CA GLU A 12 5.39 -17.24 4.93
C GLU A 12 3.88 -16.95 4.89
N ALA A 13 3.15 -17.35 5.93
CA ALA A 13 1.75 -16.98 6.07
C ALA A 13 1.55 -15.45 6.20
N ASP A 14 2.39 -14.78 6.99
CA ASP A 14 2.35 -13.33 7.17
C ASP A 14 2.75 -12.58 5.89
N ILE A 15 3.76 -13.05 5.15
CA ILE A 15 4.14 -12.48 3.85
C ILE A 15 2.97 -12.56 2.87
N ARG A 16 2.36 -13.74 2.71
CA ARG A 16 1.20 -13.92 1.82
C ARG A 16 0.01 -13.09 2.27
N ALA A 17 -0.18 -12.90 3.57
CA ALA A 17 -1.22 -12.02 4.11
C ALA A 17 -0.96 -10.55 3.74
N MET A 18 0.27 -10.06 3.90
CA MET A 18 0.67 -8.70 3.52
C MET A 18 0.51 -8.46 2.03
N GLU A 19 0.96 -9.39 1.18
CA GLU A 19 0.81 -9.29 -0.27
C GLU A 19 -0.66 -9.24 -0.70
N LYS A 20 -1.50 -10.09 -0.09
CA LYS A 20 -2.94 -10.11 -0.35
C LYS A 20 -3.63 -8.82 0.07
N ILE A 21 -3.22 -8.25 1.22
CA ILE A 21 -3.74 -6.95 1.68
C ILE A 21 -3.29 -5.84 0.72
N ALA A 22 -2.02 -5.81 0.34
CA ALA A 22 -1.47 -4.82 -0.59
C ALA A 22 -2.18 -4.86 -1.95
N ALA A 23 -2.39 -6.06 -2.50
CA ALA A 23 -3.10 -6.26 -3.76
C ALA A 23 -4.56 -5.78 -3.65
N ARG A 24 -5.28 -6.15 -2.59
CA ARG A 24 -6.65 -5.69 -2.36
C ARG A 24 -6.75 -4.18 -2.20
N LEU A 25 -5.75 -3.57 -1.56
CA LEU A 25 -5.70 -2.14 -1.34
C LEU A 25 -5.49 -1.39 -2.66
N ALA A 26 -4.54 -1.86 -3.49
CA ALA A 26 -4.30 -1.31 -4.82
C ALA A 26 -5.53 -1.44 -5.73
N ASP A 27 -6.15 -2.63 -5.77
CA ASP A 27 -7.37 -2.88 -6.54
C ASP A 27 -8.53 -1.95 -6.10
N SER A 28 -8.69 -1.74 -4.79
CA SER A 28 -9.72 -0.85 -4.27
C SER A 28 -9.47 0.62 -4.64
N VAL A 29 -8.20 1.05 -4.63
CA VAL A 29 -7.85 2.40 -5.10
C VAL A 29 -8.18 2.55 -6.57
N GLU A 30 -7.69 1.66 -7.43
CA GLU A 30 -7.88 1.77 -8.88
C GLU A 30 -9.35 1.66 -9.30
N ARG A 31 -10.10 0.73 -8.71
CA ARG A 31 -11.49 0.46 -9.13
C ARG A 31 -12.49 1.38 -8.48
N ASP A 32 -12.32 1.69 -7.20
CA ASP A 32 -13.36 2.35 -6.41
C ASP A 32 -12.98 3.80 -6.07
N TYR A 33 -11.73 4.07 -5.71
CA TYR A 33 -11.31 5.40 -5.25
C TYR A 33 -10.99 6.36 -6.39
N THR A 34 -10.10 5.98 -7.31
CA THR A 34 -9.61 6.85 -8.40
C THR A 34 -10.75 7.41 -9.26
N PRO A 35 -11.75 6.63 -9.70
CA PRO A 35 -12.86 7.17 -10.50
C PRO A 35 -13.71 8.17 -9.71
N ARG A 36 -13.93 7.90 -8.42
CA ARG A 36 -14.70 8.80 -7.54
C ARG A 36 -13.93 10.06 -7.21
N ALA A 37 -12.62 9.96 -7.02
CA ALA A 37 -11.75 11.10 -6.80
C ALA A 37 -11.80 12.07 -7.98
N ILE A 38 -11.82 11.57 -9.22
CA ILE A 38 -12.01 12.40 -10.43
C ILE A 38 -13.37 13.12 -10.37
N THR A 39 -14.47 12.40 -10.15
CA THR A 39 -15.82 13.00 -10.08
C THR A 39 -15.94 14.04 -8.97
N VAL A 40 -15.39 13.76 -7.78
CA VAL A 40 -15.38 14.69 -6.65
C VAL A 40 -14.54 15.91 -7.00
N SER A 41 -13.35 15.72 -7.57
CA SER A 41 -12.47 16.82 -7.97
C SER A 41 -13.14 17.74 -8.98
N ASP A 42 -13.77 17.19 -10.03
CA ASP A 42 -14.50 17.97 -11.03
C ASP A 42 -15.63 18.79 -10.39
N THR A 43 -16.34 18.20 -9.43
CA THR A 43 -17.39 18.90 -8.68
C THR A 43 -16.81 20.03 -7.82
N LEU A 44 -15.70 19.78 -7.13
CA LEU A 44 -15.03 20.78 -6.28
C LEU A 44 -14.38 21.90 -7.07
N LEU A 45 -14.01 21.67 -8.33
CA LEU A 45 -13.45 22.69 -9.23
C LEU A 45 -14.52 23.54 -9.93
N THR A 46 -15.80 23.22 -9.74
CA THR A 46 -16.90 24.01 -10.31
C THR A 46 -16.89 25.40 -9.68
N GLN A 47 -16.60 26.41 -10.50
CA GLN A 47 -16.57 27.80 -10.04
C GLN A 47 -17.99 28.31 -9.78
N LEU A 48 -18.21 28.79 -8.56
CA LEU A 48 -19.39 29.55 -8.18
C LEU A 48 -19.06 31.03 -8.28
N THR A 49 -19.89 31.79 -8.99
CA THR A 49 -19.74 33.25 -9.05
C THR A 49 -20.54 33.89 -7.92
N GLY A 50 -19.86 34.68 -7.08
CA GLY A 50 -20.51 35.58 -6.14
C GLY A 50 -21.07 36.81 -6.86
N ASP A 51 -22.18 37.34 -6.37
CA ASP A 51 -22.67 38.66 -6.76
C ASP A 51 -22.17 39.69 -5.75
N ALA A 52 -21.36 40.65 -6.21
CA ALA A 52 -20.79 41.72 -5.38
C ALA A 52 -21.85 42.60 -4.71
N THR A 53 -23.12 42.49 -5.12
CA THR A 53 -24.24 43.19 -4.52
C THR A 53 -24.61 42.65 -3.13
N PHE A 54 -24.19 41.42 -2.78
CA PHE A 54 -24.47 40.79 -1.49
C PHE A 54 -23.18 40.31 -0.81
N THR A 55 -22.71 41.05 0.19
CA THR A 55 -21.47 40.73 0.92
C THR A 55 -21.51 39.34 1.57
N GLU A 56 -22.67 38.91 2.07
CA GLU A 56 -22.84 37.57 2.65
C GLU A 56 -22.66 36.46 1.62
N LEU A 57 -23.09 36.68 0.37
CA LEU A 57 -22.90 35.73 -0.73
C LEU A 57 -21.42 35.65 -1.13
N ASP A 58 -20.72 36.78 -1.19
CA ASP A 58 -19.29 36.81 -1.47
C ASP A 58 -18.49 36.07 -0.38
N LEU A 59 -18.78 36.33 0.90
CA LEU A 59 -18.17 35.61 2.02
C LEU A 59 -18.46 34.11 1.97
N PHE A 60 -19.70 33.72 1.62
CA PHE A 60 -20.06 32.32 1.47
C PHE A 60 -19.26 31.65 0.34
N VAL A 61 -19.18 32.26 -0.85
CA VAL A 61 -18.42 31.71 -1.98
C VAL A 61 -16.94 31.59 -1.63
N HIS A 62 -16.37 32.57 -0.93
CA HIS A 62 -14.98 32.52 -0.47
C HIS A 62 -14.73 31.37 0.50
N ALA A 63 -15.55 31.24 1.55
CA ALA A 63 -15.43 30.16 2.53
C ALA A 63 -15.68 28.79 1.89
N HIS A 64 -16.60 28.72 0.91
CA HIS A 64 -16.86 27.51 0.15
C HIS A 64 -15.65 27.09 -0.67
N ALA A 65 -14.99 28.02 -1.37
CA ALA A 65 -13.77 27.73 -2.14
C ALA A 65 -12.64 27.20 -1.25
N GLN A 66 -12.45 27.76 -0.06
CA GLN A 66 -11.49 27.24 0.92
C GLN A 66 -11.82 25.81 1.36
N ALA A 67 -13.09 25.52 1.63
CA ALA A 67 -13.52 24.17 1.98
C ALA A 67 -13.34 23.19 0.81
N GLN A 68 -13.58 23.62 -0.43
CA GLN A 68 -13.34 22.83 -1.63
C GLN A 68 -11.86 22.46 -1.77
N GLU A 69 -10.95 23.42 -1.57
CA GLU A 69 -9.50 23.20 -1.67
C GLU A 69 -9.02 22.19 -0.62
N VAL A 70 -9.41 22.35 0.65
CA VAL A 70 -9.04 21.42 1.72
C VAL A 70 -9.59 20.02 1.44
N THR A 71 -10.82 19.93 0.94
CA THR A 71 -11.43 18.63 0.60
C THR A 71 -10.68 17.95 -0.54
N LEU A 72 -10.31 18.71 -1.58
CA LEU A 72 -9.56 18.19 -2.73
C LEU A 72 -8.20 17.65 -2.29
N ARG A 73 -7.46 18.40 -1.46
CA ARG A 73 -6.17 17.96 -0.91
C ARG A 73 -6.32 16.67 -0.12
N ASN A 74 -7.32 16.56 0.76
CA ASN A 74 -7.55 15.34 1.53
C ASN A 74 -7.81 14.11 0.65
N VAL A 75 -8.54 14.29 -0.46
CA VAL A 75 -8.81 13.21 -1.42
C VAL A 75 -7.52 12.75 -2.10
N CYS A 76 -6.70 13.69 -2.56
CA CYS A 76 -5.40 13.37 -3.17
C CYS A 76 -4.45 12.70 -2.17
N ASP A 77 -4.30 13.25 -0.96
CA ASP A 77 -3.40 12.72 0.07
C ASP A 77 -3.76 11.29 0.47
N TYR A 78 -5.06 10.96 0.55
CA TYR A 78 -5.51 9.61 0.83
C TYR A 78 -5.19 8.64 -0.30
N ALA A 79 -5.39 9.06 -1.56
CA ALA A 79 -5.02 8.24 -2.72
C ALA A 79 -3.52 7.93 -2.72
N ASP A 80 -2.69 8.96 -2.57
CA ASP A 80 -1.23 8.84 -2.59
C ASP A 80 -0.72 7.99 -1.43
N GLY A 81 -1.23 8.22 -0.21
CA GLY A 81 -0.88 7.44 0.97
C GLY A 81 -1.25 5.97 0.84
N THR A 82 -2.41 5.66 0.24
CA THR A 82 -2.86 4.29 0.02
C THR A 82 -2.00 3.58 -1.03
N TRP A 83 -1.64 4.27 -2.11
CA TRP A 83 -0.67 3.76 -3.10
C TRP A 83 0.71 3.51 -2.48
N GLY A 84 1.19 4.46 -1.68
CA GLY A 84 2.45 4.35 -0.95
C GLY A 84 2.48 3.15 -0.01
N LEU A 85 1.39 2.90 0.73
CA LEU A 85 1.26 1.74 1.59
C LEU A 85 1.27 0.42 0.80
N ALA A 86 0.54 0.35 -0.32
CA ALA A 86 0.54 -0.82 -1.18
C ALA A 86 1.93 -1.11 -1.77
N ALA A 87 2.66 -0.06 -2.20
CA ALA A 87 4.03 -0.17 -2.69
C ALA A 87 4.99 -0.66 -1.60
N ALA A 88 4.90 -0.10 -0.39
CA ALA A 88 5.73 -0.49 0.75
C ALA A 88 5.49 -1.96 1.14
N ALA A 89 4.23 -2.41 1.16
CA ALA A 89 3.90 -3.80 1.48
C ALA A 89 4.44 -4.79 0.42
N ARG A 90 4.40 -4.43 -0.88
CA ARG A 90 5.04 -5.22 -1.94
C ARG A 90 6.56 -5.30 -1.77
N ALA A 91 7.20 -4.17 -1.46
CA ALA A 91 8.64 -4.13 -1.24
C ALA A 91 9.07 -4.97 -0.02
N ALA A 92 8.32 -4.89 1.09
CA ALA A 92 8.55 -5.73 2.26
C ALA A 92 8.42 -7.22 1.93
N GLY A 93 7.37 -7.61 1.19
CA GLY A 93 7.19 -9.00 0.75
C GLY A 93 8.38 -9.51 -0.08
N ALA A 94 8.88 -8.71 -1.02
CA ALA A 94 10.03 -9.07 -1.85
C ALA A 94 11.32 -9.27 -1.02
N LEU A 95 11.58 -8.36 -0.06
CA LEU A 95 12.75 -8.48 0.84
C LEU A 95 12.69 -9.75 1.70
N TYR A 96 11.50 -10.10 2.20
CA TYR A 96 11.33 -11.33 2.96
C TYR A 96 11.50 -12.58 2.10
N ALA A 97 10.96 -12.60 0.88
CA ALA A 97 11.14 -13.72 -0.05
C ALA A 97 12.63 -13.94 -0.40
N GLU A 98 13.37 -12.85 -0.62
CA GLU A 98 14.82 -12.91 -0.83
C GLU A 98 15.56 -13.44 0.41
N SER A 99 15.19 -12.96 1.61
CA SER A 99 15.77 -13.44 2.86
C SER A 99 15.53 -14.94 3.08
N ASP A 100 14.33 -15.44 2.77
CA ASP A 100 14.01 -16.86 2.91
C ASP A 100 14.79 -17.71 1.89
N ALA A 101 14.85 -17.29 0.63
CA ALA A 101 15.64 -17.97 -0.40
C ALA A 101 17.13 -18.06 -0.03
N ASN A 102 17.69 -16.98 0.53
CA ASN A 102 19.06 -16.96 1.03
C ASN A 102 19.25 -17.90 2.23
N ALA A 103 18.32 -17.90 3.19
CA ALA A 103 18.38 -18.79 4.35
C ALA A 103 18.30 -20.27 3.92
N GLN A 104 17.42 -20.62 2.98
CA GLN A 104 17.31 -21.96 2.42
C GLN A 104 18.60 -22.38 1.70
N ALA A 105 19.24 -21.48 0.94
CA ALA A 105 20.51 -21.77 0.27
C ALA A 105 21.65 -22.05 1.27
N VAL A 106 21.73 -21.28 2.36
CA VAL A 106 22.71 -21.49 3.43
C VAL A 106 22.49 -22.82 4.15
N LEU A 107 21.23 -23.13 4.50
CA LEU A 107 20.87 -24.38 5.19
C LEU A 107 21.04 -25.61 4.28
N GLY A 108 20.68 -25.50 3.00
CA GLY A 108 20.87 -26.55 1.99
C GLY A 108 22.34 -26.83 1.70
N GLY A 109 23.20 -25.81 1.75
CA GLY A 109 24.66 -25.96 1.64
C GLY A 109 25.31 -26.64 2.85
N GLN A 110 24.67 -26.63 4.02
CA GLN A 110 25.17 -27.30 5.24
C GLN A 110 24.76 -28.78 5.34
N ALA A 111 23.91 -29.30 4.44
CA ALA A 111 23.38 -30.66 4.49
C ALA A 111 24.31 -31.76 3.91
N ALA A 112 25.61 -31.51 3.76
CA ALA A 112 26.56 -32.56 3.39
C ALA A 112 27.87 -32.52 4.19
N PRO A 113 27.96 -33.33 5.27
CA PRO A 113 29.22 -33.96 5.65
C PRO A 113 29.09 -35.49 5.59
N GLY A 114 29.75 -36.06 4.56
CA GLY A 114 30.40 -37.37 4.53
C GLY A 114 29.66 -38.59 5.10
N ARG A 115 29.19 -39.46 4.22
CA ARG A 115 29.22 -40.91 4.51
C ARG A 115 30.48 -41.49 3.87
N PRO A 116 31.51 -41.90 4.64
CA PRO A 116 32.61 -42.65 4.05
C PRO A 116 32.09 -44.00 3.54
N ALA A 117 32.51 -44.35 2.32
CA ALA A 117 32.25 -45.66 1.76
C ALA A 117 32.89 -46.74 2.64
N ALA A 118 32.08 -47.69 3.11
CA ALA A 118 32.58 -48.84 3.85
C ALA A 118 33.25 -49.83 2.87
N PRO A 119 34.50 -50.25 3.10
CA PRO A 119 35.08 -51.40 2.43
C PRO A 119 34.75 -52.69 3.20
N GLY A 120 34.33 -53.74 2.50
CA GLY A 120 34.10 -55.08 3.05
C GLY A 120 33.01 -55.83 2.31
#